data_AF-Q47NM9-F1
#
_entry.id   AF-Q47NM9-F1
#
_cell.length_a   1.000
_cell.length_b   1.000
_cell.length_c   1.000
_cell.angle_alpha   90.00
_cell.angle_beta   90.00
_cell.angle_gamma   90.00
#
_symmetry.space_group_name_H-M   'P 1'
#
loop_
_entity.id
_entity.type
_entity.pdbx_description
1 polymer ?
#
loop_
_entity_poly.entity_id
_entity_poly.type
_entity_poly.pdbx_seq_one_letter_code
_entity_poly.pdbx_strand_id
1 'polypeptide(L)'
;MKLRKLGTTSVSGKFPTLYETDTGDIVVQGYRLVDAEALAQLENVLPNEAAVVVPRELMVRFAPKDNGVREYVSDDEFTDLFRAYRYTVWRLETRSWYGNVGEDKPFQEWLAGKDPGIEWLKPWLTMVREELAKGKRMERVRIVDDPPSDYLRWELRATP
;
A
#
# COMPACT_ATOMS: atom_id res chain seq x y z
N MET A 1 1.36 -26.17 -10.27
CA MET A 1 1.46 -24.72 -10.50
C MET A 1 0.06 -24.15 -10.60
N LYS A 2 -0.27 -23.19 -9.72
CA LYS A 2 -1.51 -22.41 -9.79
C LYS A 2 -1.19 -21.02 -10.33
N LEU A 3 -2.10 -20.43 -11.10
CA LEU A 3 -1.93 -19.10 -11.67
C LEU A 3 -2.91 -18.11 -11.04
N ARG A 4 -2.38 -16.98 -10.55
CA ARG A 4 -3.15 -15.83 -10.09
C ARG A 4 -3.09 -14.74 -11.13
N LYS A 5 -4.26 -14.27 -11.59
CA LYS A 5 -4.30 -13.15 -12.55
C LYS A 5 -3.87 -11.85 -11.87
N LEU A 6 -2.89 -11.16 -12.45
CA LEU A 6 -2.45 -9.84 -12.01
C LEU A 6 -3.21 -8.72 -12.73
N GLY A 7 -3.44 -8.87 -14.04
CA GLY A 7 -4.17 -7.86 -14.81
C GLY A 7 -4.07 -8.03 -16.32
N THR A 8 -4.84 -7.21 -17.03
CA THR A 8 -4.83 -7.10 -18.48
C THR A 8 -5.11 -5.66 -18.89
N THR A 9 -4.54 -5.22 -20.01
CA THR A 9 -4.86 -3.94 -20.65
C THR A 9 -6.05 -4.05 -21.61
N SER A 10 -6.77 -5.17 -21.58
CA SER A 10 -7.90 -5.46 -22.47
C SER A 10 -9.20 -4.81 -21.99
N VAL A 11 -9.85 -4.03 -22.88
CA VAL A 11 -11.23 -3.54 -22.66
C VAL A 11 -12.28 -4.51 -23.22
N SER A 12 -11.89 -5.44 -24.11
CA SER A 12 -12.82 -6.31 -24.88
C SER A 12 -12.44 -7.80 -24.95
N GLY A 13 -11.53 -8.26 -24.09
CA GLY A 13 -11.22 -9.69 -23.89
C GLY A 13 -10.17 -10.34 -24.82
N LYS A 14 -9.50 -9.59 -25.71
CA LYS A 14 -8.58 -10.17 -26.73
C LYS A 14 -7.10 -9.74 -26.65
N PHE A 15 -6.53 -9.53 -25.47
CA PHE A 15 -5.21 -8.91 -25.31
C PHE A 15 -4.40 -9.53 -24.17
N PRO A 16 -3.07 -9.31 -24.11
CA PRO A 16 -2.22 -10.06 -23.22
C PRO A 16 -2.58 -9.85 -21.75
N THR A 17 -2.36 -10.92 -20.97
CA THR A 17 -2.72 -10.99 -19.56
C THR A 17 -1.52 -11.47 -18.78
N LEU A 18 -1.27 -10.80 -17.67
CA LEU A 18 -0.21 -11.11 -16.75
C LEU A 18 -0.75 -11.98 -15.61
N TYR A 19 -0.03 -13.05 -15.31
CA TYR A 19 -0.29 -13.95 -14.21
C TYR A 19 0.97 -14.12 -13.37
N GLU A 20 0.79 -14.57 -12.14
CA GLU A 20 1.85 -14.99 -11.23
C GLU A 20 1.59 -16.43 -10.80
N THR A 21 2.66 -17.22 -10.70
CA THR A 21 2.61 -18.58 -10.16
C THR A 21 2.53 -18.56 -8.63
N ASP A 22 2.24 -19.71 -8.04
CA ASP A 22 2.36 -19.93 -6.60
C ASP A 22 3.81 -19.83 -6.06
N THR A 23 4.80 -19.84 -6.95
CA THR A 23 6.23 -19.68 -6.63
C THR A 23 6.75 -18.25 -6.86
N GLY A 24 5.91 -17.32 -7.33
CA GLY A 24 6.29 -15.93 -7.60
C GLY A 24 6.85 -15.67 -9.01
N ASP A 25 6.83 -16.68 -9.89
CA ASP A 25 7.25 -16.52 -11.28
C ASP A 25 6.15 -15.82 -12.09
N ILE A 26 6.56 -15.05 -13.10
CA ILE A 26 5.62 -14.30 -13.95
C ILE A 26 5.30 -15.09 -15.22
N VAL A 27 4.02 -15.24 -15.50
CA VAL A 27 3.51 -15.88 -16.72
C VAL A 27 2.77 -14.85 -17.57
N VAL A 28 3.18 -14.76 -18.84
CA VAL A 28 2.61 -13.82 -19.81
C VAL A 28 1.81 -14.60 -20.84
N GLN A 29 0.49 -14.40 -20.87
CA GLN A 29 -0.35 -14.86 -21.97
C GLN A 29 -0.41 -13.78 -23.04
N GLY A 30 -0.07 -14.08 -24.29
CA GLY A 30 -0.14 -13.13 -25.41
C GLY A 30 0.12 -13.80 -26.76
N TYR A 31 0.23 -12.99 -27.82
CA TYR A 31 0.57 -13.50 -29.14
C TYR A 31 2.06 -13.81 -29.23
N ARG A 32 2.39 -15.00 -29.74
CA ARG A 32 3.77 -15.37 -30.06
C ARG A 32 4.34 -14.43 -31.11
N LEU A 33 5.59 -14.01 -30.95
CA LEU A 33 6.35 -13.38 -32.02
C LEU A 33 6.54 -14.41 -33.13
N VAL A 34 6.03 -14.12 -34.33
CA VAL A 34 6.10 -15.01 -35.50
C VAL A 34 6.91 -14.41 -36.64
N ASP A 35 7.33 -13.16 -36.50
CA ASP A 35 8.18 -12.48 -37.49
C ASP A 35 9.58 -13.12 -37.49
N ALA A 36 9.99 -13.67 -38.63
CA ALA A 36 11.22 -14.42 -38.75
C ALA A 36 12.49 -13.56 -38.59
N GLU A 37 12.45 -12.31 -39.05
CA GLU A 37 13.58 -11.38 -38.92
C GLU A 37 13.76 -10.95 -37.48
N ALA A 38 12.66 -10.69 -36.76
CA ALA A 38 12.70 -10.39 -35.33
C ALA A 38 13.13 -11.60 -34.49
N LEU A 39 12.68 -12.81 -34.85
CA LEU A 39 13.10 -14.04 -34.16
C LEU A 39 14.59 -14.32 -34.34
N ALA A 40 15.16 -14.04 -35.52
CA ALA A 40 16.60 -14.20 -35.78
C ALA A 40 17.49 -13.24 -34.96
N GLN A 41 16.91 -12.17 -34.39
CA GLN A 41 17.60 -11.23 -33.51
C GLN A 41 17.62 -11.68 -32.04
N LEU A 42 16.87 -12.72 -31.66
CA LEU A 42 16.89 -13.24 -30.30
C LEU A 42 18.15 -14.08 -30.07
N GLU A 43 18.81 -13.85 -28.94
CA GLU A 43 20.02 -14.58 -28.57
C GLU A 43 19.68 -15.85 -27.76
N ASN A 44 20.38 -16.95 -28.05
CA ASN A 44 20.36 -18.20 -27.26
C ASN A 44 18.98 -18.86 -27.05
N VAL A 45 18.04 -18.69 -27.99
CA VAL A 45 16.69 -19.27 -27.89
C VAL A 45 16.74 -20.80 -27.88
N LEU A 46 16.23 -21.41 -26.82
CA LEU A 46 16.16 -22.88 -26.67
C LEU A 46 14.95 -23.48 -27.42
N PRO A 47 14.96 -24.80 -27.75
CA PRO A 47 13.89 -25.44 -28.53
C PRO A 47 12.46 -25.31 -27.96
N ASN A 48 12.33 -25.07 -26.65
CA ASN A 48 11.06 -24.93 -25.94
C ASN A 48 10.76 -23.49 -25.51
N GLU A 49 11.55 -22.52 -25.94
CA GLU A 49 11.31 -21.10 -25.66
C GLU A 49 10.43 -20.45 -26.73
N ALA A 50 9.63 -19.49 -26.28
CA ALA A 50 8.77 -18.70 -27.15
C ALA A 50 8.82 -17.23 -26.71
N ALA A 51 9.06 -16.33 -27.66
CA ALA A 51 8.91 -14.91 -27.43
C ALA A 51 7.44 -14.49 -27.59
N VAL A 52 6.94 -13.67 -26.66
CA VAL A 52 5.58 -13.14 -26.65
C VAL A 52 5.66 -11.62 -26.70
N VAL A 53 4.89 -11.00 -27.60
CA VAL A 53 4.83 -9.54 -27.70
C VAL A 53 3.71 -9.02 -26.80
N VAL A 54 4.04 -8.08 -25.90
CA VAL A 54 3.07 -7.44 -25.02
C VAL A 54 3.21 -5.91 -25.01
N PRO A 55 2.12 -5.15 -24.82
CA PRO A 55 2.19 -3.71 -24.62
C PRO A 55 3.02 -3.36 -23.40
N ARG A 56 3.88 -2.34 -23.52
CA ARG A 56 4.67 -1.80 -22.40
C ARG A 56 3.81 -1.48 -21.18
N GLU A 57 2.61 -0.94 -21.41
CA GLU A 57 1.66 -0.57 -20.37
C GLU A 57 1.25 -1.76 -19.48
N LEU A 58 1.18 -2.98 -20.03
CA LEU A 58 0.86 -4.18 -19.25
C LEU A 58 1.89 -4.40 -18.13
N MET A 59 3.17 -4.23 -18.44
CA MET A 59 4.26 -4.38 -17.46
C MET A 59 4.28 -3.21 -16.49
N VAL A 60 4.12 -1.98 -17.00
CA VAL A 60 4.13 -0.79 -16.16
C VAL A 60 3.02 -0.84 -15.10
N ARG A 61 1.81 -1.24 -15.49
CA ARG A 61 0.65 -1.25 -14.58
C ARG A 61 0.56 -2.47 -13.68
N PHE A 62 0.87 -3.66 -14.20
CA PHE A 62 0.50 -4.91 -13.53
C PHE A 62 1.68 -5.80 -13.11
N ALA A 63 2.90 -5.55 -13.61
CA ALA A 63 4.05 -6.30 -13.11
C ALA A 63 4.30 -5.94 -11.64
N PRO A 64 4.55 -6.94 -10.77
CA PRO A 64 4.93 -6.69 -9.38
C PRO A 64 6.09 -5.69 -9.30
N LYS A 65 6.01 -4.77 -8.34
CA LYS A 65 7.03 -3.73 -8.12
C LYS A 65 7.96 -4.07 -6.97
N ASP A 66 7.57 -5.05 -6.16
CA ASP A 66 8.32 -5.67 -5.11
C ASP A 66 8.57 -7.14 -5.49
N ASN A 67 9.62 -7.75 -4.95
CA ASN A 67 9.95 -9.17 -5.17
C ASN A 67 9.04 -10.09 -4.34
N GLY A 68 7.77 -9.72 -4.13
CA GLY A 68 6.83 -10.50 -3.32
C GLY A 68 7.02 -10.41 -1.81
N VAL A 69 7.97 -9.61 -1.31
CA VAL A 69 8.09 -9.35 0.13
C VAL A 69 7.24 -8.14 0.50
N ARG A 70 5.94 -8.37 0.66
CA ARG A 70 5.15 -7.54 1.57
C ARG A 70 5.29 -8.17 2.95
N GLU A 71 6.36 -7.81 3.63
CA GLU A 71 6.45 -8.05 5.07
C GLU A 71 5.42 -7.16 5.73
N TYR A 72 4.30 -7.77 6.11
CA TYR A 72 3.41 -7.18 7.08
C TYR A 72 4.16 -7.16 8.39
N VAL A 73 4.49 -5.97 8.87
CA VAL A 73 4.90 -5.80 10.26
C VAL A 73 3.68 -6.08 11.14
N SER A 74 3.90 -6.79 12.23
CA SER A 74 2.95 -6.87 13.34
C SER A 74 2.68 -5.48 13.92
N ASP A 75 1.62 -5.35 14.72
CA ASP A 75 1.30 -4.08 15.40
C ASP A 75 2.47 -3.62 16.30
N ASP A 76 3.19 -4.56 16.92
CA ASP A 76 4.36 -4.28 17.75
C ASP A 76 5.55 -3.80 16.91
N GLU A 77 5.86 -4.48 15.81
CA GLU A 77 6.93 -4.06 14.88
C GLU A 77 6.61 -2.70 14.25
N PHE A 78 5.35 -2.44 13.90
CA PHE A 78 4.91 -1.13 13.42
C PHE A 78 5.10 -0.05 14.49
N THR A 79 4.78 -0.36 15.75
CA THR A 79 5.01 0.53 16.90
C THR A 79 6.50 0.82 17.10
N ASP A 80 7.36 -0.18 16.92
CA ASP A 80 8.80 -0.04 17.06
C ASP A 80 9.44 0.87 16.01
N LEU A 81 8.83 1.02 14.82
CA LEU A 81 9.26 2.03 13.84
C LEU A 81 9.22 3.45 14.42
N PHE A 82 8.24 3.74 15.28
CA PHE A 82 8.12 5.02 15.98
C PHE A 82 9.11 5.15 17.14
N ARG A 83 9.89 4.11 17.47
CA ARG A 83 11.00 4.19 18.43
C ARG A 83 12.36 4.17 17.74
N ALA A 84 12.47 3.54 16.58
CA ALA A 84 13.72 3.34 15.86
C ALA A 84 14.19 4.57 15.05
N TYR A 85 13.29 5.49 14.71
CA TYR A 85 13.65 6.65 13.88
C TYR A 85 14.69 7.57 14.55
N ARG A 86 15.61 8.13 13.74
CA ARG A 86 16.77 8.90 14.23
C ARG A 86 16.49 10.39 14.47
N TYR A 87 15.71 11.03 13.60
CA TYR A 87 15.54 12.48 13.62
C TYR A 87 14.07 12.89 13.55
N THR A 88 13.34 12.46 12.51
CA THR A 88 11.97 12.90 12.26
C THR A 88 11.14 11.78 11.65
N VAL A 89 9.90 11.68 12.07
CA VAL A 89 8.85 10.88 11.45
C VAL A 89 7.64 11.77 11.21
N TRP A 90 6.96 11.59 10.07
CA TRP A 90 5.69 12.26 9.79
C TRP A 90 4.63 11.26 9.39
N ARG A 91 3.40 11.47 9.86
CA ARG A 91 2.21 10.74 9.40
C ARG A 91 1.45 11.63 8.41
N LEU A 92 1.28 11.14 7.18
CA LEU A 92 0.46 11.77 6.16
C LEU A 92 -0.93 11.14 6.15
N GLU A 93 -1.92 11.99 6.39
CA GLU A 93 -3.33 11.63 6.38
C GLU A 93 -4.01 12.25 5.17
N THR A 94 -4.63 11.41 4.34
CA THR A 94 -5.22 11.78 3.05
C THR A 94 -6.67 11.34 2.92
N ARG A 95 -7.24 10.70 3.94
CA ARG A 95 -8.60 10.14 3.89
C ARG A 95 -9.52 10.90 4.80
N SER A 96 -10.79 10.99 4.40
CA SER A 96 -11.88 11.52 5.21
C SER A 96 -12.38 10.55 6.28
N TRP A 97 -11.92 9.30 6.26
CA TRP A 97 -12.21 8.22 7.22
C TRP A 97 -11.16 7.09 7.14
N TYR A 98 -10.67 6.60 8.28
CA TYR A 98 -9.70 5.48 8.33
C TYR A 98 -10.25 4.14 8.83
N GLY A 99 -11.40 4.12 9.53
CA GLY A 99 -12.02 2.88 10.00
C GLY A 99 -11.19 2.12 11.03
N ASN A 100 -10.52 2.85 11.93
CA ASN A 100 -9.75 2.25 13.01
C ASN A 100 -10.70 1.75 14.12
N VAL A 101 -10.71 0.44 14.34
CA VAL A 101 -11.58 -0.21 15.35
C VAL A 101 -11.34 0.34 16.76
N GLY A 102 -10.10 0.70 17.10
CA GLY A 102 -9.77 1.30 18.39
C GLY A 102 -10.36 2.71 18.60
N GLU A 103 -10.78 3.36 17.51
CA GLU A 103 -11.32 4.72 17.49
C GLU A 103 -12.85 4.73 17.40
N ASP A 104 -13.49 3.61 17.02
CA ASP A 104 -14.95 3.56 16.78
C ASP A 104 -15.75 4.00 18.01
N LYS A 105 -15.49 3.39 19.18
CA LYS A 105 -16.21 3.75 20.41
C LYS A 105 -16.04 5.22 20.80
N PRO A 106 -14.81 5.75 20.97
CA PRO A 106 -14.63 7.15 21.37
C PRO A 106 -15.14 8.13 20.30
N PHE A 107 -15.09 7.77 19.02
CA PHE A 107 -15.67 8.56 17.95
C PHE A 107 -17.21 8.63 18.05
N GLN A 108 -17.88 7.50 18.26
CA GLN A 108 -19.34 7.46 18.44
C GLN A 108 -19.80 8.22 19.69
N GLU A 109 -19.05 8.13 20.79
CA GLU A 109 -19.32 8.92 21.99
C GLU A 109 -19.21 10.42 21.73
N TRP A 110 -18.17 10.84 20.99
CA TRP A 110 -18.00 12.24 20.59
C TRP A 110 -19.11 12.74 19.66
N LEU A 111 -19.52 11.95 18.67
CA LEU A 111 -20.67 12.26 17.81
C LEU A 111 -21.97 12.44 18.60
N ALA A 112 -22.14 11.69 19.68
CA ALA A 112 -23.27 11.83 20.60
C ALA A 112 -23.13 13.02 21.57
N GLY A 113 -22.13 13.88 21.41
CA GLY A 113 -21.86 15.04 22.26
C GLY A 113 -21.26 14.69 23.63
N LYS A 114 -20.75 13.47 23.82
CA LYS A 114 -20.08 13.05 25.05
C LYS A 114 -18.57 13.30 24.94
N ASP A 115 -17.91 13.41 26.09
CA ASP A 115 -16.44 13.40 26.13
C ASP A 115 -15.95 11.95 26.23
N PRO A 116 -15.28 11.39 25.21
CA PRO A 116 -14.75 10.03 25.26
C PRO A 116 -13.51 9.90 26.18
N GLY A 117 -13.02 11.02 26.72
CA GLY A 117 -11.75 11.07 27.45
C GLY A 117 -10.56 10.73 26.54
N ILE A 118 -9.43 10.38 27.16
CA ILE A 118 -8.15 10.16 26.46
C ILE A 118 -7.53 8.78 26.72
N GLU A 119 -8.15 7.93 27.54
CA GLU A 119 -7.52 6.68 27.97
C GLU A 119 -7.21 5.75 26.79
N TRP A 120 -8.04 5.75 25.74
CA TRP A 120 -7.82 5.01 24.49
C TRP A 120 -6.57 5.50 23.72
N LEU A 121 -6.17 6.75 23.88
CA LEU A 121 -5.04 7.37 23.19
C LEU A 121 -3.77 7.46 24.06
N LYS A 122 -3.90 7.17 25.36
CA LYS A 122 -2.83 7.35 26.36
C LYS A 122 -1.57 6.51 26.12
N PRO A 123 -1.63 5.25 25.65
CA PRO A 123 -0.43 4.49 25.31
C PRO A 123 0.38 5.19 24.20
N TRP A 124 -0.31 5.67 23.16
CA TRP A 124 0.30 6.43 22.07
C TRP A 124 0.92 7.74 22.57
N LEU A 125 0.18 8.55 23.33
CA LEU A 125 0.69 9.83 23.85
C LEU A 125 1.89 9.66 24.78
N THR A 126 1.92 8.58 25.57
CA THR A 126 3.07 8.25 26.41
C THR A 126 4.31 8.00 25.57
N MET A 127 4.21 7.13 24.56
CA MET A 127 5.32 6.85 23.64
C MET A 127 5.80 8.10 22.90
N VAL A 128 4.87 8.92 22.38
CA VAL A 128 5.25 10.18 21.70
C VAL A 128 6.01 11.11 22.65
N ARG A 129 5.54 11.29 23.89
CA ARG A 129 6.23 12.12 24.88
C ARG A 129 7.64 11.61 25.19
N GLU A 130 7.81 10.30 25.34
CA GLU A 130 9.13 9.68 25.58
C GLU A 130 10.10 9.92 24.41
N GLU A 131 9.65 9.76 23.17
CA GLU A 131 10.51 9.94 21.99
C GLU A 131 10.84 11.41 21.73
N LEU A 132 9.89 12.33 21.95
CA LEU A 132 10.15 13.77 21.85
C LEU A 132 11.17 14.25 22.89
N ALA A 133 11.15 13.68 24.11
CA ALA A 133 12.15 13.98 25.15
C ALA A 133 13.59 13.59 24.75
N LYS A 134 13.77 12.73 23.75
CA LYS A 134 15.08 12.35 23.19
C LYS A 134 15.57 13.32 22.10
N GLY A 135 14.88 14.44 21.89
CA GLY A 135 15.20 15.43 20.84
C GLY A 135 14.76 15.02 19.44
N LYS A 136 13.92 13.99 19.33
CA LYS A 136 13.33 13.56 18.05
C LYS A 136 12.08 14.38 17.73
N ARG A 137 11.66 14.37 16.46
CA ARG A 137 10.42 15.04 16.01
C ARG A 137 9.40 14.04 15.47
N MET A 138 8.16 14.17 15.90
CA MET A 138 7.01 13.49 15.32
C MET A 138 6.01 14.54 14.86
N GLU A 139 5.68 14.50 13.58
CA GLU A 139 4.86 15.49 12.90
C GLU A 139 3.68 14.82 12.20
N ARG A 140 2.66 15.61 11.87
CA ARG A 140 1.49 15.12 11.16
C ARG A 140 1.06 16.12 10.11
N VAL A 141 0.77 15.60 8.92
CA VAL A 141 0.28 16.37 7.77
C VAL A 141 -1.06 15.79 7.38
N ARG A 142 -2.09 16.64 7.30
CA ARG A 142 -3.46 16.22 6.97
C ARG A 142 -3.94 16.95 5.71
N ILE A 143 -4.53 16.20 4.79
CA ILE A 143 -5.39 16.73 3.74
C ILE A 143 -6.81 16.72 4.29
N VAL A 144 -7.45 17.89 4.28
CA VAL A 144 -8.78 18.10 4.89
C VAL A 144 -9.74 18.56 3.80
N ASP A 145 -10.92 17.93 3.76
CA ASP A 145 -12.01 18.34 2.86
C ASP A 145 -12.61 19.69 3.29
N ASP A 146 -13.23 20.41 2.35
CA ASP A 146 -14.00 21.62 2.64
C ASP A 146 -15.48 21.42 2.24
N PRO A 147 -16.41 21.28 3.21
CA PRO A 147 -16.18 21.25 4.65
C PRO A 147 -15.58 19.90 5.12
N PRO A 148 -14.91 19.86 6.28
CA PRO A 148 -14.36 18.61 6.81
C PRO A 148 -15.46 17.59 7.12
N SER A 149 -15.15 16.30 7.00
CA SER A 149 -16.01 15.23 7.54
C SER A 149 -16.04 15.28 9.07
N ASP A 150 -17.05 14.67 9.69
CA ASP A 150 -17.12 14.60 11.16
C ASP A 150 -15.93 13.87 11.77
N TYR A 151 -15.40 12.87 11.07
CA TYR A 151 -14.20 12.17 11.49
C TYR A 151 -12.96 13.05 11.42
N LEU A 152 -12.79 13.86 10.37
CA LEU A 152 -11.69 14.82 10.29
C LEU A 152 -11.78 15.87 11.41
N ARG A 153 -13.00 16.36 11.74
CA ARG A 153 -13.21 17.24 12.91
C ARG A 153 -12.82 16.56 14.22
N TRP A 154 -13.18 15.29 14.38
CA TRP A 154 -12.84 14.52 15.54
C TRP A 154 -11.33 14.26 15.66
N GLU A 155 -10.65 13.87 14.58
CA GLU A 155 -9.19 13.68 14.56
C GLU A 155 -8.45 14.97 14.94
N LEU A 156 -8.87 16.12 14.37
CA LEU A 156 -8.32 17.43 14.70
C LEU A 156 -8.50 17.80 16.18
N ARG A 157 -9.60 17.35 16.82
CA ARG A 157 -9.84 17.53 18.26
C ARG A 157 -9.02 16.56 19.09
N ALA A 158 -8.98 15.29 18.70
CA ALA A 158 -8.48 14.19 19.52
C ALA A 158 -6.96 14.04 19.45
N THR A 159 -6.35 14.40 18.32
CA THR A 159 -4.93 14.20 18.07
C THR A 159 -4.24 15.55 17.78
N PRO A 160 -3.59 16.14 18.80
CA PRO A 160 -2.93 17.45 18.68
C PRO A 160 -1.76 17.42 17.69
#